data_AF-A0A7W1SLH3-F1
#
_entry.id   AF-A0A7W1SLH3-F1
#
_cell.length_a   1.000
_cell.length_b   1.000
_cell.length_c   1.000
_cell.angle_alpha   90.00
_cell.angle_beta   90.00
_cell.angle_gamma   90.00
#
_symmetry.space_group_name_H-M   'P 1'
#
loop_
_entity.id
_entity.type
_entity.pdbx_description
1 polymer ?
#
loop_
_entity_poly.entity_id
_entity_poly.type
_entity_poly.pdbx_seq_one_letter_code
_entity_poly.pdbx_strand_id
1 'polypeptide(L)'
;MLPAAALKILSAADLQQVLAHTRDCAECAQLLEEYRELAATLASLVPHRPLDPDRAALLRARLVARVQGNPPRAGADSQRATVIPRSSARSFAVHHWTGWGVAAALAGVLVLHHSIHRPVGYGWLAAGVLAVVTVAFGVYARVQRGRVSTLRDRLAGLERTTTLRDDEGLDPNTASRPRAPP
;
A
#
# COMPACT_ATOMS: atom_id res chain seq x y z
N MET A 1 -3.93 18.89 17.43
CA MET A 1 -3.39 19.39 16.15
C MET A 1 -1.89 19.10 15.98
N LEU A 2 -1.07 19.23 17.02
CA LEU A 2 0.38 18.95 16.98
C LEU A 2 0.78 17.58 16.39
N PRO A 3 0.13 16.44 16.73
CA PRO A 3 0.47 15.14 16.12
C PRO A 3 0.28 15.12 14.59
N ALA A 4 -0.76 15.79 14.08
CA ALA A 4 -1.01 15.90 12.64
C ALA A 4 0.03 16.79 11.94
N ALA A 5 0.61 17.76 12.66
CA ALA A 5 1.70 18.60 12.16
C ALA A 5 3.01 17.84 12.09
N ALA A 6 3.31 17.02 13.11
CA ALA A 6 4.47 16.13 13.10
C ALA A 6 4.43 15.14 11.92
N LEU A 7 3.24 14.60 11.62
CA LEU A 7 3.02 13.68 10.49
C LEU A 7 2.81 14.39 9.14
N LYS A 8 2.82 15.72 9.09
CA LYS A 8 2.60 16.55 7.88
C LYS A 8 1.30 16.22 7.12
N ILE A 9 0.23 15.90 7.86
CA ILE A 9 -1.09 15.57 7.29
C ILE A 9 -1.96 16.84 7.14
N LEU A 10 -1.59 17.93 7.82
CA LEU A 10 -2.29 19.23 7.74
C LEU A 10 -2.16 19.88 6.36
N SER A 11 -3.14 20.73 6.04
CA SER A 11 -3.06 21.61 4.88
C SER A 11 -1.86 22.58 5.02
N ALA A 12 -1.38 23.13 3.90
CA ALA A 12 -0.26 24.06 3.92
C ALA A 12 -0.54 25.30 4.80
N ALA A 13 -1.79 25.79 4.80
CA ALA A 13 -2.21 26.94 5.60
C ALA A 13 -2.18 26.62 7.10
N ASP A 14 -2.76 25.49 7.51
CA ASP A 14 -2.79 25.10 8.92
C ASP A 14 -1.38 24.78 9.45
N LEU A 15 -0.55 24.15 8.61
CA LEU A 15 0.85 23.89 8.97
C LEU A 15 1.61 25.19 9.21
N GLN A 16 1.40 26.20 8.37
CA GLN A 16 2.04 27.51 8.53
C GLN A 16 1.58 28.20 9.82
N GLN A 17 0.30 28.10 10.18
CA GLN A 17 -0.23 28.63 11.44
C GLN A 17 0.37 27.94 12.66
N VAL A 18 0.46 26.60 12.65
CA VAL A 18 1.10 25.83 13.74
C VAL A 18 2.58 26.19 13.86
N LEU A 19 3.29 26.29 12.74
CA LEU A 19 4.71 26.67 12.74
C LEU A 19 4.93 28.09 13.26
N ALA A 20 4.05 29.04 12.93
CA ALA A 20 4.09 30.39 13.46
C ALA A 20 3.94 30.36 14.99
N HIS A 21 2.93 29.67 15.52
CA HIS A 21 2.71 29.54 16.96
C HIS A 21 3.90 28.89 17.70
N THR A 22 4.49 27.83 17.13
CA THR A 22 5.63 27.13 17.76
C THR A 22 6.90 27.96 17.84
N ARG A 23 7.01 29.06 17.08
CA ARG A 23 8.14 30.00 17.23
C ARG A 23 8.02 30.82 18.50
N ASP A 24 6.80 31.11 18.92
CA ASP A 24 6.50 32.00 20.05
C ASP A 24 6.26 31.22 21.37
N CYS A 25 6.06 29.89 21.29
CA CYS A 25 5.79 29.04 22.44
C CYS A 25 6.78 27.86 22.51
N ALA A 26 7.75 27.94 23.44
CA ALA A 26 8.79 26.94 23.63
C ALA A 26 8.25 25.55 24.03
N GLU A 27 7.19 25.50 24.84
CA GLU A 27 6.53 24.25 25.24
C GLU A 27 5.93 23.53 24.03
N CYS A 28 5.20 24.26 23.18
CA CYS A 28 4.66 23.71 21.92
C CYS A 28 5.77 23.26 20.96
N ALA A 29 6.92 23.95 20.94
CA ALA A 29 8.06 23.56 20.14
C ALA A 29 8.68 22.24 20.63
N GLN A 30 8.85 22.09 21.95
CA GLN A 30 9.37 20.86 22.56
C GLN A 30 8.44 19.68 22.28
N LEU A 31 7.13 19.84 22.53
CA LEU A 31 6.12 18.82 22.23
C LEU A 31 6.13 18.40 20.75
N LEU A 32 6.29 19.36 19.82
CA LEU A 32 6.37 19.04 18.40
C LEU A 32 7.59 18.18 18.06
N GLU A 33 8.72 18.42 18.72
CA GLU A 33 9.95 17.65 18.51
C GLU A 33 9.84 16.24 19.09
N GLU A 34 9.25 16.09 20.28
CA GLU A 34 8.94 14.77 20.87
C GLU A 34 8.05 13.93 19.94
N TYR A 35 7.02 14.53 19.34
CA TYR A 35 6.18 13.83 18.35
C TYR A 35 6.96 13.45 17.08
N ARG A 36 7.92 14.26 16.63
CA ARG A 36 8.76 13.93 15.46
C ARG A 36 9.70 12.77 15.77
N GLU A 37 10.27 12.74 16.96
CA GLU A 37 11.11 11.63 17.42
C GLU A 37 10.33 10.32 17.54
N LEU A 38 9.12 10.37 18.11
CA LEU A 38 8.21 9.22 18.14
C LEU A 38 7.84 8.75 16.74
N ALA A 39 7.53 9.67 15.82
CA ALA A 39 7.24 9.32 14.43
C ALA A 39 8.44 8.67 13.72
N ALA A 40 9.66 9.15 13.97
CA ALA A 40 10.89 8.55 13.45
C ALA A 40 11.12 7.13 14.02
N THR A 41 10.88 6.94 15.32
CA THR A 41 10.96 5.64 15.98
C THR A 41 9.92 4.66 15.43
N LEU A 42 8.68 5.09 15.23
CA LEU A 42 7.66 4.26 14.60
C LEU A 42 8.02 3.91 13.15
N ALA A 43 8.61 4.84 12.41
CA ALA A 43 9.05 4.60 11.04
C ALA A 43 10.17 3.54 10.94
N SER A 44 11.03 3.41 11.95
CA SER A 44 12.08 2.37 11.99
C SER A 44 11.53 0.97 12.31
N LEU A 45 10.37 0.89 12.97
CA LEU A 45 9.68 -0.38 13.25
C LEU A 45 8.89 -0.91 12.04
N VAL A 46 8.62 -0.08 11.03
CA VAL A 46 7.91 -0.51 9.82
C VAL A 46 8.80 -1.49 9.04
N PRO A 47 8.32 -2.71 8.72
CA PRO A 47 9.10 -3.68 7.96
C PRO A 47 9.62 -3.07 6.67
N HIS A 48 10.95 -3.04 6.51
CA HIS A 48 11.58 -2.54 5.30
C HIS A 48 11.23 -3.46 4.14
N ARG A 49 10.21 -3.09 3.37
CA ARG A 49 10.00 -3.69 2.06
C ARG A 49 11.16 -3.24 1.17
N PRO A 50 11.99 -4.16 0.66
CA PRO A 50 13.13 -3.77 -0.17
C PRO A 50 12.61 -2.94 -1.35
N LEU A 51 13.15 -1.73 -1.50
CA LEU A 51 12.93 -0.96 -2.73
C LEU A 51 13.61 -1.67 -3.88
N ASP A 52 12.95 -1.66 -5.03
CA ASP A 52 13.56 -2.03 -6.31
C ASP A 52 14.91 -1.28 -6.49
N PRO A 53 16.02 -1.98 -6.79
CA PRO A 53 17.35 -1.38 -6.88
C PRO A 53 17.42 -0.22 -7.89
N ASP A 54 16.71 -0.32 -9.01
CA ASP A 54 16.71 0.74 -10.04
C ASP A 54 16.00 1.99 -9.52
N ARG A 55 14.88 1.78 -8.81
CA ARG A 55 14.13 2.86 -8.17
C ARG A 55 14.94 3.51 -7.04
N ALA A 56 15.66 2.72 -6.26
CA ALA A 56 16.54 3.21 -5.20
C ALA A 56 17.69 4.04 -5.78
N ALA A 57 18.33 3.60 -6.86
CA ALA A 57 19.39 4.34 -7.54
C ALA A 57 18.91 5.70 -8.04
N LEU A 58 17.73 5.74 -8.69
CA LEU A 58 17.12 7.00 -9.14
C LEU A 58 16.77 7.95 -7.98
N LEU A 59 16.25 7.42 -6.87
CA LEU A 59 15.97 8.23 -5.68
C LEU A 59 17.24 8.81 -5.06
N ARG A 60 18.30 8.00 -4.94
CA ARG A 60 19.60 8.47 -4.46
C ARG A 60 20.18 9.56 -5.35
N ALA A 61 20.15 9.37 -6.67
CA ALA A 61 20.61 10.39 -7.63
C ALA A 61 19.85 11.72 -7.47
N ARG A 62 18.52 11.66 -7.32
CA ARG A 62 17.69 12.87 -7.08
C ARG A 62 18.00 13.55 -5.75
N LEU A 63 18.23 12.78 -4.69
CA LEU A 63 18.57 13.35 -3.37
C LEU A 63 19.95 14.01 -3.40
N VAL A 64 20.94 13.37 -4.02
CA VAL A 64 22.29 13.94 -4.19
C VAL A 64 22.23 15.23 -5.01
N ALA A 65 21.48 15.25 -6.13
CA ALA A 65 21.31 16.45 -6.95
C ALA A 65 20.70 17.63 -6.17
N ARG A 66 19.72 17.37 -5.28
CA ARG A 66 19.13 18.41 -4.41
C ARG A 66 20.13 18.95 -3.39
N VAL A 67 20.92 18.08 -2.76
CA VAL A 67 21.93 18.49 -1.77
C VAL A 67 23.02 19.34 -2.42
N GLN A 68 23.37 19.05 -3.67
CA GLN A 68 24.33 19.82 -4.46
C GLN A 68 23.78 21.17 -4.96
N GLY A 69 22.54 21.54 -4.58
CA GLY A 69 21.95 22.81 -5.00
C GLY A 69 21.63 22.87 -6.50
N ASN A 70 21.55 21.71 -7.18
CA ASN A 70 21.05 21.58 -8.54
C ASN A 70 19.59 21.11 -8.50
N PRO A 71 18.62 21.97 -8.15
CA PRO A 71 17.22 21.59 -8.29
C PRO A 71 17.00 21.26 -9.77
N PRO A 72 16.42 20.09 -10.09
CA PRO A 72 16.04 19.82 -11.47
C PRO A 72 15.11 20.94 -11.91
N ARG A 73 15.55 21.75 -12.90
CA ARG A 73 14.72 22.81 -13.49
C ARG A 73 13.43 22.14 -13.93
N ALA A 74 12.34 22.46 -13.26
CA ALA A 74 11.04 21.79 -13.35
C ALA A 74 10.35 21.89 -14.74
N GLY A 75 11.05 22.30 -15.80
CA GLY A 75 10.49 22.56 -17.12
C GLY A 75 11.26 22.03 -18.33
N ALA A 76 12.50 21.54 -18.20
CA ALA A 76 13.31 21.23 -19.40
C ALA A 76 13.15 19.80 -19.94
N ASP A 77 12.93 18.80 -19.07
CA ASP A 77 12.97 17.38 -19.49
C ASP A 77 11.62 16.65 -19.43
N SER A 78 10.54 17.33 -19.05
CA SER A 78 9.19 16.75 -19.00
C SER A 78 8.55 16.52 -20.38
N GLN A 79 9.17 16.96 -21.48
CA GLN A 79 8.64 16.80 -22.84
C GLN A 79 9.21 15.60 -23.63
N ARG A 80 10.25 14.92 -23.13
CA ARG A 80 10.81 13.70 -23.77
C ARG A 80 10.68 12.43 -22.93
N ALA A 81 9.85 12.46 -21.89
CA ALA A 81 9.31 11.23 -21.33
C ALA A 81 8.32 10.65 -22.35
N THR A 82 8.84 9.78 -23.20
CA THR A 82 8.13 8.69 -23.87
C THR A 82 6.90 8.31 -23.07
N VAL A 83 5.75 8.24 -23.73
CA VAL A 83 4.48 7.78 -23.18
C VAL A 83 4.68 6.34 -22.73
N ILE A 84 5.20 6.15 -21.52
CA ILE A 84 5.12 4.88 -20.80
C ILE A 84 3.63 4.77 -20.45
N PRO A 85 2.90 3.77 -21.00
CA PRO A 85 1.50 3.59 -20.67
C PRO A 85 1.39 3.47 -19.15
N ARG A 86 0.67 4.41 -18.54
CA ARG A 86 0.33 4.45 -17.11
C ARG A 86 -0.50 3.21 -16.75
N SER A 87 0.16 2.08 -16.54
CA SER A 87 -0.44 0.89 -15.90
C SER A 87 -0.44 1.00 -14.37
N SER A 88 0.09 2.09 -13.81
CA SER A 88 0.19 2.35 -12.36
C SER A 88 -1.10 2.82 -11.69
N ALA A 89 -2.20 3.01 -12.44
CA ALA A 89 -3.50 3.37 -11.85
C ALA A 89 -4.09 2.27 -10.94
N ARG A 90 -3.58 1.03 -10.99
CA ARG A 90 -4.02 -0.05 -10.10
C ARG A 90 -3.37 -0.07 -8.72
N SER A 91 -2.20 0.55 -8.50
CA SER A 91 -1.53 0.48 -7.18
C SER A 91 -2.03 1.53 -6.18
N PHE A 92 -2.47 2.70 -6.65
CA PHE A 92 -3.08 3.72 -5.78
C PHE A 92 -4.43 3.27 -5.21
N ALA A 93 -5.16 2.42 -5.93
CA ALA A 93 -6.40 1.84 -5.45
C ALA A 93 -6.21 0.90 -4.24
N VAL A 94 -5.04 0.30 -4.05
CA VAL A 94 -4.82 -0.65 -2.94
C VAL A 94 -4.46 0.09 -1.64
N HIS A 95 -3.72 1.20 -1.71
CA HIS A 95 -3.31 1.94 -0.51
C HIS A 95 -4.42 2.80 0.11
N HIS A 96 -5.39 3.30 -0.66
CA HIS A 96 -6.52 3.99 -0.04
C HIS A 96 -7.42 3.02 0.74
N TRP A 97 -7.62 1.78 0.25
CA TRP A 97 -8.44 0.78 0.95
C TRP A 97 -7.88 0.40 2.33
N THR A 98 -6.55 0.32 2.47
CA THR A 98 -5.93 0.00 3.77
C THR A 98 -6.12 1.13 4.79
N GLY A 99 -6.11 2.39 4.35
CA GLY A 99 -6.32 3.54 5.25
C GLY A 99 -7.74 3.58 5.83
N TRP A 100 -8.75 3.34 4.99
CA TRP A 100 -10.15 3.29 5.44
C TRP A 100 -10.42 2.09 6.35
N GLY A 101 -9.76 0.95 6.10
CA GLY A 101 -9.88 -0.23 6.97
C GLY A 101 -9.38 0.03 8.40
N VAL A 102 -8.23 0.70 8.54
CA VAL A 102 -7.68 1.06 9.87
C VAL A 102 -8.55 2.11 10.57
N ALA A 103 -9.04 3.12 9.84
CA ALA A 103 -9.94 4.12 10.40
C ALA A 103 -11.27 3.51 10.89
N ALA A 104 -11.86 2.60 10.10
CA ALA A 104 -13.08 1.88 10.48
C ALA A 104 -12.86 0.97 11.70
N ALA A 105 -11.71 0.29 11.79
CA ALA A 105 -11.36 -0.53 12.95
C ALA A 105 -11.22 0.32 14.22
N LEU A 106 -10.53 1.46 14.15
CA LEU A 106 -10.40 2.39 15.29
C LEU A 106 -11.75 2.97 15.72
N ALA A 107 -12.60 3.35 14.76
CA ALA A 107 -13.96 3.81 15.06
C ALA A 107 -14.79 2.73 15.76
N GLY A 108 -14.68 1.47 15.32
CA GLY A 108 -15.36 0.33 15.96
C GLY A 108 -14.89 0.11 17.41
N VAL A 109 -13.58 0.21 17.67
CA VAL A 109 -13.02 0.11 19.02
C VAL A 109 -13.53 1.24 19.92
N LEU A 110 -13.60 2.48 19.41
CA LEU A 110 -14.16 3.60 20.17
C LEU A 110 -15.63 3.38 20.53
N VAL A 111 -16.44 2.90 19.58
CA VAL A 111 -17.87 2.61 19.82
C VAL A 111 -18.04 1.49 20.85
N LEU A 112 -17.24 0.43 20.75
CA LEU A 112 -17.26 -0.68 21.70
C LEU A 112 -16.85 -0.21 23.11
N HIS A 113 -15.80 0.60 23.19
CA HIS A 113 -15.34 1.19 24.45
C HIS A 113 -16.42 2.09 25.08
N HIS A 114 -17.08 2.96 24.31
CA HIS A 114 -18.18 3.78 24.81
C HIS A 114 -19.42 2.98 25.23
N SER A 115 -19.69 1.86 24.55
CA SER A 115 -20.83 0.99 24.86
C SER A 115 -20.68 0.26 26.20
N ILE A 116 -19.45 -0.07 26.60
CA ILE A 116 -19.14 -0.69 27.89
C ILE A 116 -19.41 0.28 29.05
N HIS A 117 -19.21 1.57 28.85
CA HIS A 117 -19.40 2.58 29.90
C HIS A 117 -20.85 3.10 30.02
N ARG A 118 -21.75 2.83 29.05
CA ARG A 118 -23.18 3.23 29.11
C ARG A 118 -24.11 2.15 28.51
N PRO A 119 -24.43 1.08 29.25
CA PRO A 119 -24.96 -0.16 28.67
C PRO A 119 -26.43 -0.14 28.20
N VAL A 120 -27.25 0.85 28.57
CA VAL A 120 -28.72 0.71 28.42
C VAL A 120 -29.34 1.54 27.28
N GLY A 121 -28.60 2.49 26.68
CA GLY A 121 -29.15 3.40 25.64
C GLY A 121 -28.86 3.03 24.19
N TYR A 122 -27.86 2.17 23.94
CA TYR A 122 -27.25 2.04 22.60
C TYR A 122 -27.27 0.63 22.01
N GLY A 123 -28.08 -0.29 22.54
CA GLY A 123 -28.15 -1.67 22.02
C GLY A 123 -28.50 -1.74 20.52
N TRP A 124 -29.31 -0.79 20.02
CA TRP A 124 -29.64 -0.68 18.61
C TRP A 124 -28.45 -0.25 17.73
N LEU A 125 -27.53 0.58 18.24
CA LEU A 125 -26.30 0.94 17.52
C LEU A 125 -25.36 -0.25 17.41
N ALA A 126 -25.19 -1.01 18.49
CA ALA A 126 -24.38 -2.23 18.47
C ALA A 126 -24.93 -3.25 17.46
N ALA A 127 -26.25 -3.47 17.43
CA ALA A 127 -26.90 -4.32 16.45
C ALA A 127 -26.72 -3.81 15.00
N GLY A 128 -26.83 -2.49 14.78
CA GLY A 128 -26.60 -1.87 13.48
C GLY A 128 -25.16 -2.05 12.99
N VAL A 129 -24.17 -1.82 13.85
CA VAL A 129 -22.75 -2.03 13.52
C VAL A 129 -22.49 -3.50 13.21
N LEU A 130 -23.02 -4.42 14.01
CA LEU A 130 -22.85 -5.85 13.79
C LEU A 130 -23.45 -6.30 12.44
N ALA A 131 -24.63 -5.77 12.08
CA ALA A 131 -25.26 -6.04 10.79
C ALA A 131 -24.40 -5.56 9.63
N VAL A 132 -23.86 -4.33 9.70
CA VAL A 132 -22.96 -3.77 8.67
C VAL A 132 -21.69 -4.61 8.54
N VAL A 133 -21.05 -4.98 9.66
CA VAL A 133 -19.86 -5.84 9.65
C VAL A 133 -20.16 -7.20 9.02
N THR A 134 -21.31 -7.79 9.33
CA THR A 134 -21.72 -9.11 8.79
C THR A 134 -21.96 -9.04 7.28
N VAL A 135 -22.62 -7.98 6.79
CA VAL A 135 -22.81 -7.74 5.36
C VAL A 135 -21.48 -7.54 4.65
N ALA A 136 -20.60 -6.70 5.20
CA ALA A 136 -19.27 -6.46 4.66
C ALA A 136 -18.45 -7.76 4.57
N PHE A 137 -18.49 -8.58 5.62
CA PHE A 137 -17.83 -9.88 5.64
C PHE A 137 -18.41 -10.85 4.59
N GLY A 138 -19.74 -10.89 4.44
CA GLY A 138 -20.40 -11.69 3.41
C GLY A 138 -20.00 -11.32 1.98
N VAL A 139 -19.94 -10.01 1.68
CA VAL A 139 -19.48 -9.51 0.38
C VAL A 139 -18.00 -9.86 0.17
N TYR A 140 -17.15 -9.65 1.17
CA TYR A 140 -15.73 -9.99 1.11
C TYR A 140 -15.51 -11.49 0.84
N ALA A 141 -16.21 -12.36 1.57
CA ALA A 141 -16.13 -13.80 1.38
C ALA A 141 -16.57 -14.22 -0.03
N ARG A 142 -17.64 -13.60 -0.58
CA ARG A 142 -18.09 -13.84 -1.95
C ARG A 142 -17.03 -13.46 -2.99
N VAL A 143 -16.38 -12.30 -2.83
CA VAL A 143 -15.31 -11.86 -3.73
C VAL A 143 -14.10 -12.79 -3.65
N GLN A 144 -13.72 -13.21 -2.45
CA GLN A 144 -12.60 -14.15 -2.27
C GLN A 144 -12.86 -15.51 -2.90
N ARG A 145 -14.09 -16.04 -2.80
CA ARG A 145 -14.46 -17.30 -3.48
C ARG A 145 -14.27 -17.21 -4.99
N GLY A 146 -14.62 -16.08 -5.61
CA GLY A 146 -14.38 -15.87 -7.05
C GLY A 146 -12.90 -15.79 -7.41
N ARG A 147 -12.04 -15.22 -6.54
CA ARG A 147 -10.59 -15.18 -6.77
C ARG A 147 -9.96 -16.57 -6.65
N VAL A 148 -10.42 -17.36 -5.68
CA VAL A 148 -9.94 -18.73 -5.46
C VAL A 148 -10.32 -19.63 -6.64
N SER A 149 -11.53 -19.51 -7.20
CA SER A 149 -11.89 -20.29 -8.39
C SER A 149 -11.00 -19.94 -9.58
N THR A 150 -10.76 -18.65 -9.86
CA THR A 150 -9.86 -18.25 -10.95
C THR A 150 -8.43 -18.74 -10.77
N LEU A 151 -7.92 -18.76 -9.53
CA LEU A 151 -6.60 -19.33 -9.23
C LEU A 151 -6.57 -20.84 -9.45
N ARG A 152 -7.64 -21.54 -9.06
CA ARG A 152 -7.79 -22.98 -9.26
C ARG A 152 -7.82 -23.33 -10.76
N ASP A 153 -8.56 -22.55 -11.55
CA ASP A 153 -8.64 -22.73 -13.00
C ASP A 153 -7.27 -22.53 -13.67
N ARG A 154 -6.50 -21.53 -13.21
CA ARG A 154 -5.14 -21.29 -13.70
C ARG A 154 -4.18 -22.43 -13.35
N LEU A 155 -4.26 -22.98 -12.13
CA LEU A 155 -3.45 -24.12 -11.73
C LEU A 155 -3.80 -25.37 -12.55
N ALA A 156 -5.08 -25.66 -12.74
CA ALA A 156 -5.54 -26.77 -13.58
C ALA A 156 -5.15 -26.61 -15.06
N GLY A 157 -5.02 -25.37 -15.54
CA GLY A 157 -4.48 -25.06 -16.86
C GLY A 157 -2.98 -25.35 -16.97
N LEU A 158 -2.20 -24.97 -15.96
CA LEU A 158 -0.76 -25.22 -15.91
C LEU A 158 -0.45 -26.72 -15.82
N GLU A 159 -1.19 -27.45 -14.99
CA GLU A 159 -1.03 -28.90 -14.83
C GLU A 159 -1.27 -29.64 -16.16
N ARG A 160 -2.27 -29.21 -16.95
CA ARG A 160 -2.51 -29.76 -18.29
C ARG A 160 -1.39 -29.44 -19.29
N THR A 161 -0.81 -28.24 -19.22
CA THR A 161 0.31 -27.89 -20.10
C THR A 161 1.58 -28.65 -19.76
N THR A 162 1.80 -28.98 -18.49
CA THR A 162 2.94 -29.81 -18.09
C THR A 162 2.76 -31.26 -18.53
N THR A 163 1.57 -31.85 -18.39
CA THR A 163 1.34 -33.23 -18.85
C THR A 163 1.49 -33.37 -20.36
N LEU A 164 0.99 -32.42 -21.15
CA LEU A 164 1.14 -32.43 -22.61
C LEU A 164 2.62 -32.29 -23.05
N ARG A 165 3.41 -31.50 -22.31
CA ARG A 165 4.84 -31.35 -22.59
C ARG A 165 5.63 -32.61 -22.23
N ASP A 166 5.23 -33.32 -21.19
CA ASP A 166 5.84 -34.59 -20.80
C ASP A 166 5.50 -35.69 -21.81
N ASP A 167 4.29 -35.69 -22.38
CA ASP A 167 3.88 -36.61 -23.46
C ASP A 167 4.62 -36.34 -24.78
N GLU A 168 4.87 -35.08 -25.16
CA GLU A 168 5.67 -34.71 -26.34
C GLU A 168 7.19 -34.96 -26.16
N GLY A 169 7.69 -34.91 -24.92
CA GLY A 169 9.10 -35.14 -24.59
C GLY A 169 9.50 -36.62 -24.51
N LEU A 170 8.52 -37.52 -24.46
CA LEU A 170 8.72 -38.96 -24.29
C LEU A 170 8.36 -39.75 -25.57
N ASP A 171 8.74 -39.23 -26.74
CA ASP A 171 8.80 -40.03 -27.96
C ASP A 171 10.25 -40.49 -28.21
N PRO A 172 10.73 -41.56 -27.55
CA PRO A 172 12.09 -42.08 -27.71
C PRO A 172 12.38 -42.56 -29.14
N ASN A 173 11.38 -42.62 -30.02
CA ASN A 173 11.49 -43.12 -31.38
C ASN A 173 11.93 -42.07 -32.42
N THR A 174 12.03 -40.79 -32.05
CA THR A 174 12.54 -39.76 -32.98
C THR A 174 14.06 -39.62 -33.01
N ALA A 175 14.79 -40.24 -32.07
CA ALA A 175 16.25 -40.19 -32.00
C ALA A 175 16.97 -41.15 -32.98
N SER A 176 16.25 -42.00 -33.71
CA SER A 176 16.83 -43.06 -34.56
C SER A 176 16.40 -42.96 -36.02
N ARG A 177 16.34 -41.74 -36.58
CA ARG A 177 16.34 -41.58 -38.05
C ARG A 177 17.78 -41.58 -38.56
N PRO A 178 18.25 -42.67 -39.21
CA PRO A 178 19.60 -42.71 -39.76
C PRO A 178 19.75 -41.66 -40.85
N ARG A 179 20.80 -40.85 -40.74
CA ARG A 179 21.21 -39.89 -41.76
C ARG A 179 21.66 -40.69 -42.98
N ALA A 180 20.93 -40.60 -44.08
CA ALA A 180 21.38 -41.18 -45.35
C ALA A 180 22.68 -40.48 -45.79
N PRO A 181 23.72 -41.24 -46.18
CA PRO A 181 24.95 -40.66 -46.70
C PRO A 181 24.75 -40.05 -48.11
N PRO A 182 25.60 -39.08 -48.49
CA PRO A 182 25.54 -38.37 -49.77
C PRO A 182 25.90 -39.25 -50.97
#